data_AF-A0A9D6R075-F1
#
_entry.id   AF-A0A9D6R075-F1
#
_cell.length_a   1.000
_cell.length_b   1.000
_cell.length_c   1.000
_cell.angle_alpha   90.00
_cell.angle_beta   90.00
_cell.angle_gamma   90.00
#
_symmetry.space_group_name_H-M   'P 1'
#
loop_
_entity.id
_entity.type
_entity.pdbx_description
1 polymer ?
#
loop_
_entity_poly.entity_id
_entity_poly.type
_entity_poly.pdbx_seq_one_letter_code
_entity_poly.pdbx_strand_id
1 'polypeptide(L)'
;EHSLQSGPVLREIERALNREDKENKNILFPIRIDDYIFDKWEYPRKADVVAKVVGDFSEWSSSASKYGVAFDKLLKALKAE
;
A
#
# COMPACT_ATOMS: atom_id res chain seq x y z
N GLU A 1 3.44 -11.99 -5.15
CA GLU A 1 3.86 -11.74 -6.55
C GLU A 1 2.69 -11.57 -7.53
N HIS A 2 1.80 -12.57 -7.71
CA HIS A 2 0.76 -12.54 -8.77
C HIS A 2 -0.24 -11.37 -8.71
N SER A 3 -0.54 -10.82 -7.54
CA SER A 3 -1.53 -9.74 -7.41
C SER A 3 -1.04 -8.43 -8.04
N LEU A 4 0.17 -7.98 -7.71
CA LEU A 4 0.71 -6.68 -8.16
C LEU A 4 1.17 -6.65 -9.63
N GLN A 5 1.26 -7.81 -10.29
CA GLN A 5 1.50 -7.91 -11.74
C GLN A 5 0.21 -8.05 -12.57
N SER A 6 -0.93 -8.18 -11.89
CA SER A 6 -2.23 -8.32 -12.56
C SER A 6 -2.59 -7.03 -13.28
N GLY A 7 -2.93 -7.12 -14.57
CA GLY A 7 -3.34 -5.97 -15.39
C GLY A 7 -4.46 -5.12 -14.76
N PRO A 8 -5.55 -5.72 -14.23
CA PRO A 8 -6.53 -5.01 -13.43
C PRO A 8 -5.97 -4.25 -12.22
N VAL A 9 -5.08 -4.88 -11.44
CA VAL A 9 -4.48 -4.25 -10.25
C VAL A 9 -3.60 -3.07 -10.63
N LEU A 10 -2.74 -3.24 -11.64
CA LEU A 10 -1.90 -2.16 -12.17
C LEU A 10 -2.73 -0.98 -12.65
N ARG A 11 -3.88 -1.22 -13.30
CA ARG A 11 -4.78 -0.14 -13.72
C ARG A 11 -5.41 0.59 -12.55
N GLU A 12 -5.77 -0.10 -11.47
CA GLU A 12 -6.33 0.55 -10.29
C GLU A 12 -5.28 1.35 -9.52
N ILE A 13 -4.03 0.86 -9.43
CA ILE A 13 -2.91 1.64 -8.87
C ILE A 13 -2.71 2.92 -9.68
N GLU A 14 -2.64 2.80 -11.01
CA GLU A 14 -2.46 3.96 -11.90
C GLU A 14 -3.62 4.95 -11.80
N ARG A 15 -4.87 4.47 -11.77
CA ARG A 15 -6.05 5.33 -11.60
C ARG A 15 -6.04 6.04 -10.26
N ALA A 16 -5.67 5.34 -9.18
CA ALA A 16 -5.58 5.94 -7.87
C ALA A 16 -4.54 7.06 -7.87
N LEU A 17 -3.30 6.77 -8.28
CA LEU A 17 -2.23 7.78 -8.32
C LEU A 17 -2.58 9.00 -9.18
N ASN A 18 -3.17 8.80 -10.35
CA ASN A 18 -3.63 9.92 -11.19
C ASN A 18 -4.73 10.76 -10.53
N ARG A 19 -5.61 10.14 -9.73
CA ARG A 19 -6.61 10.89 -8.95
C ARG A 19 -5.96 11.66 -7.81
N GLU A 20 -4.95 11.11 -7.15
CA GLU A 20 -4.21 11.82 -6.12
C GLU A 20 -3.52 13.07 -6.68
N ASP A 21 -2.84 12.94 -7.83
CA ASP A 21 -2.17 14.06 -8.50
C ASP A 21 -3.17 15.17 -8.89
N LYS A 22 -4.39 14.79 -9.28
CA LYS A 22 -5.44 15.73 -9.72
C LYS A 22 -6.21 16.37 -8.56
N GLU A 23 -6.57 15.57 -7.56
CA GLU A 23 -7.47 15.96 -6.47
C GLU A 23 -6.72 16.43 -5.23
N ASN A 24 -5.40 16.18 -5.15
CA ASN A 24 -4.55 16.41 -3.99
C ASN A 24 -5.12 15.77 -2.70
N LYS A 25 -5.57 14.51 -2.84
CA LYS A 25 -6.15 13.68 -1.78
C LYS A 25 -5.49 12.31 -1.74
N ASN A 26 -5.54 11.64 -0.61
CA ASN A 26 -5.10 10.25 -0.47
C ASN A 26 -6.22 9.30 -0.92
N ILE A 27 -5.94 8.54 -1.98
CA ILE A 27 -6.83 7.54 -2.56
C ILE A 27 -6.21 6.14 -2.42
N LEU A 28 -4.88 6.04 -2.55
CA LEU A 28 -4.15 4.78 -2.49
C LEU A 28 -3.55 4.58 -1.09
N PHE A 29 -3.88 3.46 -0.46
CA PHE A 29 -3.39 3.05 0.86
C PHE A 29 -2.74 1.65 0.78
N PRO A 30 -1.49 1.54 0.33
CA PRO A 30 -0.79 0.26 0.27
C PRO A 30 -0.50 -0.27 1.68
N ILE A 31 -0.51 -1.59 1.87
CA ILE A 31 -0.09 -2.24 3.13
C ILE A 31 1.02 -3.25 2.82
N ARG A 32 2.02 -3.37 3.70
CA ARG A 32 3.09 -4.37 3.56
C ARG A 32 2.64 -5.70 4.13
N ILE A 33 2.54 -6.73 3.30
CA ILE A 33 2.33 -8.13 3.74
C ILE A 33 3.59 -8.99 3.53
N ASP A 34 4.46 -8.57 2.62
CA ASP A 34 5.75 -9.16 2.27
C ASP A 34 6.67 -8.07 1.68
N ASP A 35 7.87 -8.46 1.29
CA ASP A 35 8.89 -7.53 0.78
C ASP A 35 8.87 -7.36 -0.73
N TYR A 36 7.91 -7.99 -1.41
CA TYR A 36 7.87 -8.03 -2.87
C TYR A 36 7.80 -6.63 -3.48
N ILE A 37 7.01 -5.73 -2.87
CA ILE A 37 6.85 -4.36 -3.34
C ILE A 37 8.14 -3.54 -3.26
N PHE A 38 9.05 -3.87 -2.33
CA PHE A 38 10.32 -3.17 -2.16
C PHE A 38 11.41 -3.77 -3.05
N ASP A 39 11.50 -5.10 -3.09
CA ASP A 39 12.69 -5.77 -3.63
C ASP A 39 12.56 -6.14 -5.11
N LYS A 40 11.39 -6.63 -5.52
CA LYS A 40 11.23 -7.31 -6.83
C LYS A 40 10.18 -6.67 -7.74
N TRP A 41 9.29 -5.86 -7.18
CA TRP A 41 8.23 -5.26 -7.96
C TRP A 41 8.80 -4.12 -8.83
N GLU A 42 8.62 -4.26 -10.14
CA GLU A 42 9.01 -3.29 -11.15
C GLU A 42 7.77 -2.57 -11.67
N TYR A 43 7.69 -1.26 -11.39
CA TYR A 43 6.57 -0.42 -11.78
C TYR A 43 7.06 1.04 -11.93
N PRO A 44 6.65 1.79 -12.98
CA PRO A 44 7.19 3.13 -13.25
C PRO A 44 7.06 4.11 -12.07
N ARG A 45 5.98 4.02 -11.29
CA ARG A 45 5.70 4.86 -10.12
C ARG A 45 5.91 4.11 -8.80
N LYS A 46 6.81 3.13 -8.76
CA LYS A 46 7.12 2.34 -7.55
C LYS A 46 7.41 3.22 -6.34
N ALA A 47 8.22 4.27 -6.52
CA ALA A 47 8.59 5.19 -5.45
C ALA A 47 7.37 5.86 -4.80
N ASP A 48 6.39 6.29 -5.61
CA ASP A 48 5.16 6.93 -5.12
C ASP A 48 4.33 5.95 -4.29
N VAL A 49 4.22 4.69 -4.73
CA VAL A 49 3.49 3.66 -3.99
C VAL A 49 4.22 3.28 -2.69
N VAL A 50 5.54 3.10 -2.74
CA VAL A 50 6.37 2.74 -1.57
C VAL A 50 6.34 3.83 -0.51
N ALA A 51 6.40 5.11 -0.89
CA ALA A 51 6.34 6.24 0.03
C ALA A 51 5.03 6.30 0.83
N LYS A 52 3.97 5.62 0.35
CA LYS A 52 2.63 5.63 0.93
C LYS A 52 2.29 4.37 1.73
N VAL A 53 3.19 3.39 1.82
CA VAL A 53 2.90 2.13 2.53
C VAL A 53 2.50 2.42 3.98
N VAL A 54 1.29 1.98 4.34
CA VAL A 54 0.70 2.16 5.67
C VAL A 54 0.75 0.84 6.43
N GLY A 55 1.53 0.85 7.51
CA GLY A 55 1.62 -0.29 8.42
C GLY A 55 2.40 -1.48 7.85
N ASP A 56 2.92 -2.28 8.77
CA ASP A 56 3.69 -3.49 8.45
C ASP A 56 2.94 -4.70 8.98
N PHE A 57 2.30 -5.44 8.07
CA PHE A 57 1.55 -6.64 8.36
C PHE A 57 2.36 -7.91 8.08
N SER A 58 3.67 -7.84 7.79
CA SER A 58 4.48 -9.04 7.50
C SER A 58 4.47 -10.09 8.63
N GLU A 59 4.24 -9.66 9.87
CA GLU A 59 4.18 -10.51 11.07
C GLU A 59 2.75 -10.66 11.65
N TRP A 60 1.73 -10.48 10.81
CA TRP A 60 0.33 -10.47 11.25
C TRP A 60 -0.11 -11.76 11.97
N SER A 61 0.46 -12.91 11.59
CA SER A 61 0.12 -14.22 12.16
C SER A 61 1.01 -14.65 13.33
N SER A 62 2.20 -14.05 13.46
CA SER A 62 3.19 -14.43 14.48
C SER A 62 3.17 -13.50 15.69
N SER A 63 2.62 -12.29 15.58
CA SER A 63 2.60 -11.31 16.66
C SER A 63 1.32 -10.47 16.69
N ALA A 64 0.46 -10.73 17.68
CA ALA A 64 -0.76 -9.96 17.89
C ALA A 64 -0.48 -8.48 18.18
N SER A 65 0.62 -8.15 18.85
CA SER A 65 0.99 -6.76 19.13
C SER A 65 1.44 -6.01 17.86
N LYS A 66 2.24 -6.65 16.99
CA LYS A 66 2.64 -6.05 15.71
C LYS A 66 1.43 -5.85 14.80
N TYR A 67 0.52 -6.83 14.75
CA TYR A 67 -0.76 -6.68 14.06
C TYR A 67 -1.55 -5.47 14.56
N GLY A 68 -1.71 -5.33 15.88
CA GLY A 68 -2.44 -4.20 16.48
C GLY A 68 -1.85 -2.84 16.08
N VAL A 69 -0.52 -2.71 16.13
CA VAL A 69 0.17 -1.47 15.71
C VAL A 69 -0.03 -1.18 14.23
N ALA A 70 0.07 -2.19 13.36
CA ALA A 70 -0.13 -2.03 11.92
C ALA A 70 -1.59 -1.67 11.60
N PHE A 71 -2.54 -2.30 12.27
CA PHE A 71 -3.96 -2.05 12.12
C PHE A 71 -4.34 -0.64 12.58
N ASP A 72 -3.81 -0.17 13.71
CA ASP A 72 -4.02 1.20 14.18
C ASP A 72 -3.47 2.24 13.19
N LYS A 73 -2.32 1.98 12.57
CA LYS A 73 -1.78 2.85 11.51
C LYS A 73 -2.71 2.92 10.31
N LEU A 74 -3.23 1.77 9.87
CA LEU A 74 -4.21 1.70 8.78
C LEU A 74 -5.49 2.46 9.13
N LEU A 75 -6.06 2.24 10.32
CA LEU A 75 -7.26 2.95 10.77
C LEU A 75 -7.05 4.46 10.85
N LYS A 76 -5.88 4.92 11.31
CA LYS A 76 -5.57 6.36 11.35
C LYS A 76 -5.48 6.94 9.94
N ALA A 77 -4.84 6.24 9.00
CA ALA A 77 -4.73 6.70 7.61
C ALA A 77 -6.11 6.79 6.94
N LEU A 78 -6.97 5.79 7.14
CA LEU A 78 -8.33 5.78 6.58
C LEU A 78 -9.26 6.85 7.18
N LYS A 79 -9.01 7.27 8.43
CA LYS A 79 -9.80 8.33 9.11
C LYS A 79 -9.27 9.74 8.89
N ALA A 80 -8.05 9.86 8.37
CA ALA A 80 -7.41 11.15 8.13
C ALA A 80 -7.80 11.77 6.77
N GLU A 81 -8.52 11.01 5.93
CA GLU A 81 -9.35 11.51 4.83
C GLU A 81 -10.75 11.88 5.31
#